data_AF-A0A2G6ES67-F1
#
_entry.id   AF-A0A2G6ES67-F1
#
_cell.length_a   1.000
_cell.length_b   1.000
_cell.length_c   1.000
_cell.angle_alpha   90.00
_cell.angle_beta   90.00
_cell.angle_gamma   90.00
#
_symmetry.space_group_name_H-M   'P 1'
#
loop_
_entity.id
_entity.type
_entity.pdbx_description
1 polymer ?
#
loop_
_entity_poly.entity_id
_entity_poly.type
_entity_poly.pdbx_seq_one_letter_code
_entity_poly.pdbx_strand_id
1 'polypeptide(L)' 'MLIALTLGLITLATSTLTGIFGMGGGLLLLGIMPLFLPIAAVIPVHGVTQLASNASRAYFSWSAI' A
#
# COMPACT_ATOMS: atom_id res chain seq x y z
N MET A 1 -15.18 1.37 -10.29
CA MET A 1 -14.08 1.04 -11.23
C MET A 1 -12.93 2.06 -11.15
N LEU A 2 -13.19 3.35 -11.41
CA LEU A 2 -12.15 4.39 -11.43
C LEU A 2 -11.39 4.54 -10.10
N ILE A 3 -12.11 4.65 -8.97
CA ILE A 3 -11.51 4.81 -7.63
C ILE A 3 -10.55 3.65 -7.28
N ALA A 4 -10.95 2.42 -7.59
CA ALA A 4 -10.13 1.24 -7.32
C ALA A 4 -8.82 1.26 -8.12
N LEU A 5 -8.86 1.67 -9.39
CA LEU A 5 -7.66 1.84 -10.21
C LEU A 5 -6.76 2.96 -9.66
N THR A 6 -7.34 4.10 -9.26
CA THR A 6 -6.59 5.21 -8.66
C THR A 6 -5.88 4.77 -7.37
N LEU A 7 -6.60 4.11 -6.46
CA LEU A 7 -6.03 3.59 -5.23
C LEU A 7 -4.98 2.50 -5.48
N GLY A 8 -5.17 1.66 -6.50
CA GLY A 8 -4.18 0.68 -6.93
C GLY A 8 -2.87 1.32 -7.37
N LEU A 9 -2.93 2.38 -8.19
CA LEU A 9 -1.75 3.13 -8.61
C LEU A 9 -1.04 3.83 -7.44
N ILE A 10 -1.80 4.45 -6.52
CA ILE A 10 -1.24 5.06 -5.30
C ILE A 10 -0.59 4.00 -4.40
N THR A 11 -1.22 2.84 -4.25
CA THR A 11 -0.67 1.72 -3.47
C THR A 11 0.64 1.21 -4.07
N LEU A 12 0.71 1.10 -5.40
CA LEU A 12 1.95 0.72 -6.09
C LEU A 12 3.05 1.75 -5.86
N ALA A 13 2.76 3.04 -6.05
CA ALA A 13 3.74 4.11 -5.84
C ALA A 13 4.26 4.16 -4.39
N THR A 14 3.37 4.09 -3.40
CA THR A 14 3.73 4.07 -1.97
C THR A 14 4.51 2.82 -1.59
N SER A 15 4.20 1.66 -2.19
CA SER A 15 4.97 0.43 -2.02
C SER A 15 6.38 0.55 -2.59
N THR A 16 6.54 1.13 -3.79
CA THR A 16 7.84 1.38 -4.42
C THR A 16 8.69 2.33 -3.56
N LEU A 17 8.10 3.41 -3.04
CA LEU A 17 8.79 4.30 -2.11
C LEU A 17 9.27 3.56 -0.86
N THR A 18 8.45 2.67 -0.31
CA THR A 18 8.85 1.85 0.85
C THR A 18 9.97 0.87 0.48
N GLY A 19 9.99 0.34 -0.74
CA GLY A 19 11.09 -0.50 -1.23
C GLY A 19 12.41 0.27 -1.37
N ILE A 20 12.37 1.54 -1.78
CA ILE A 20 13.56 2.40 -1.95
C ILE A 20 14.08 2.90 -0.59
N PHE A 21 13.19 3.45 0.25
CA PHE A 21 13.57 4.12 1.49
C PHE A 21 13.47 3.23 2.73
N GLY A 22 12.92 2.03 2.61
CA GLY A 22 12.75 1.07 3.71
C GLY A 22 11.53 1.30 4.61
N MET A 23 10.92 2.51 4.63
CA MET A 23 9.78 2.83 5.50
C MET A 23 8.88 3.94 4.91
N GLY A 24 7.63 4.01 5.37
CA GLY A 24 6.80 5.22 5.28
C GLY A 24 5.62 5.16 4.30
N GLY A 25 5.64 4.28 3.30
CA GLY A 25 4.54 4.21 2.32
C GLY A 25 3.19 3.82 2.92
N GLY A 26 3.17 3.03 3.99
CA GLY A 26 1.94 2.72 4.72
C GLY A 26 1.30 3.96 5.36
N LEU A 27 2.11 4.84 5.96
CA LEU A 27 1.64 6.10 6.55
C LEU A 27 1.14 7.07 5.48
N LEU A 28 1.84 7.16 4.34
CA LEU A 28 1.39 7.95 3.19
C LEU A 28 0.06 7.43 2.66
N LEU A 29 -0.10 6.11 2.53
CA LEU A 29 -1.34 5.50 2.07
C LEU A 29 -2.51 5.77 3.05
N LEU A 30 -2.27 5.70 4.36
CA LEU A 30 -3.25 6.07 5.39
C LEU A 30 -3.68 7.54 5.32
N GLY A 31 -2.77 8.45 4.96
CA GLY A 31 -3.09 9.87 4.76
C GLY A 31 -3.93 10.14 3.51
N ILE A 32 -3.76 9.33 2.46
CA ILE A 32 -4.43 9.52 1.16
C ILE A 32 -5.78 8.80 1.08
N MET A 33 -5.92 7.61 1.66
CA MET A 33 -7.13 6.78 1.56
C MET A 33 -8.45 7.45 1.98
N PRO A 34 -8.51 8.28 3.05
CA PRO A 34 -9.74 8.96 3.46
C PRO A 34 -10.31 9.93 2.42
N LEU A 35 -9.49 10.35 1.43
CA LEU A 35 -9.95 11.20 0.32
C LEU A 35 -10.83 10.44 -0.69
N PHE A 36 -10.84 9.10 -0.63
CA PHE A 36 -11.50 8.24 -1.60
C PHE A 36 -12.48 7.24 -0.98
N LEU A 37 -12.35 6.93 0.31
CA LEU A 37 -13.11 5.89 1.00
C LEU A 37 -13.77 6.44 2.28
N PRO A 38 -14.96 5.91 2.66
CA PRO A 38 -15.50 6.14 3.99
C PRO A 38 -14.52 5.68 5.08
N ILE A 39 -14.43 6.41 6.19
CA ILE A 39 -13.48 6.13 7.30
C ILE A 39 -13.56 4.66 7.77
N ALA A 40 -14.76 4.10 7.85
CA ALA A 40 -14.97 2.70 8.25
C ALA A 40 -14.29 1.69 7.31
N ALA A 41 -14.09 2.04 6.03
CA ALA A 41 -13.44 1.19 5.05
C ALA A 41 -11.92 1.43 4.95
N VAL A 42 -11.39 2.53 5.47
CA VAL A 42 -9.96 2.88 5.35
C VAL A 42 -9.07 1.81 5.97
N ILE A 43 -9.32 1.44 7.23
CA ILE A 43 -8.47 0.48 7.95
C ILE A 43 -8.50 -0.93 7.34
N PRO A 44 -9.67 -1.53 7.02
CA PRO A 44 -9.71 -2.85 6.36
C PRO A 44 -8.99 -2.87 5.01
N VAL A 45 -9.24 -1.87 4.16
CA VAL A 45 -8.62 -1.79 2.83
C VAL A 45 -7.12 -1.56 2.95
N HIS A 46 -6.69 -0.70 3.88
CA HIS A 46 -5.28 -0.48 4.18
C HIS A 46 -4.58 -1.76 4.64
N GLY A 47 -5.18 -2.53 5.55
CA GLY A 47 -4.61 -3.77 6.05
C GLY A 47 -4.37 -4.81 4.94
N VAL A 48 -5.34 -5.02 4.06
CA VAL A 48 -5.21 -5.94 2.93
C VAL A 48 -4.14 -5.47 1.95
N THR A 49 -4.09 -4.17 1.64
CA THR A 49 -3.05 -3.62 0.76
C THR A 49 -1.66 -3.69 1.38
N GLN A 50 -1.52 -3.51 2.69
CA GLN A 50 -0.24 -3.71 3.39
C GLN A 50 0.19 -5.18 3.40
N LEU A 51 -0.74 -6.11 3.62
CA LEU A 51 -0.44 -7.54 3.54
C LEU A 51 0.11 -7.89 2.15
N ALA A 52 -0.56 -7.46 1.08
CA ALA A 52 -0.11 -7.68 -0.29
C ALA A 52 1.26 -7.03 -0.58
N SER A 53 1.48 -5.79 -0.14
CA SER A 53 2.74 -5.06 -0.33
C SER A 53 3.92 -5.66 0.47
N ASN A 54 3.68 -6.14 1.69
CA ASN A 54 4.70 -6.81 2.49
C ASN A 54 4.99 -8.21 1.95
N ALA A 55 3.97 -8.95 1.52
CA ALA A 55 4.13 -10.27 0.91
C ALA A 55 4.94 -10.21 -0.39
N SER A 56 4.68 -9.22 -1.25
CA SER A 56 5.46 -9.04 -2.49
C SER A 56 6.93 -8.73 -2.19
N ARG A 57 7.19 -7.86 -1.21
CA ARG A 57 8.56 -7.57 -0.75
C ARG A 57 9.24 -8.80 -0.20
N ALA A 58 8.58 -9.53 0.70
CA ALA A 58 9.11 -10.76 1.29
C ALA A 58 9.43 -11.79 0.20
N TYR A 59 8.56 -11.95 -0.80
CA TYR A 59 8.75 -12.86 -1.92
C TYR A 59 9.97 -12.48 -2.78
N PHE A 60 10.12 -11.20 -3.15
CA PHE A 60 11.27 -10.74 -3.93
C PHE A 60 12.58 -10.73 -3.15
N SER A 61 12.54 -10.48 -1.85
CA SER A 61 13.72 -10.53 -0.99
C SER A 61 14.08 -11.93 -0.53
N TRP A 62 13.21 -12.93 -0.74
CA TRP A 62 13.40 -14.30 -0.28
C TRP A 62 14.68 -14.94 -0.83
N SER A 63 15.06 -14.62 -2.07
CA SER A 63 16.30 -15.12 -2.70
C SER A 63 17.56 -14.32 -2.36
N ALA A 64 17.43 -13.24 -1.58
CA ALA A 64 18.55 -12.38 -1.15
C ALA A 64 19.09 -12.76 0.24
N ILE A 65 18.51 -13.80 0.87
CA ILE A 65 18.97 -14.44 2.11
C ILE A 65 19.51 -15.82 1.74
#